data_AF-A0A7L4MZ57-F1
#
_entry.id   AF-A0A7L4MZ57-F1
#
_cell.length_a   1.000
_cell.length_b   1.000
_cell.length_c   1.000
_cell.angle_alpha   90.00
_cell.angle_beta   90.00
_cell.angle_gamma   90.00
#
_symmetry.space_group_name_H-M   'P 1'
#
loop_
_entity.id
_entity.type
_entity.pdbx_description
1 polymer ?
#
loop_
_entity_poly.entity_id
_entity_poly.type
_entity_poly.pdbx_seq_one_letter_code
_entity_poly.pdbx_strand_id
1 'polypeptide(L)' 'DKEDVSLQELMDEDDILQECKAQNRKLLDFLCQQHCMEELVTLITHEPPLDMDEKIRFK' A
#
# COMPACT_ATOMS: atom_id res chain seq x y z
N ASP A 1 -2.48 2.50 -18.87
CA ASP A 1 -1.21 2.27 -18.17
C ASP A 1 -0.71 3.58 -17.61
N LYS A 2 -0.81 3.81 -16.30
CA LYS A 2 -0.02 4.84 -15.60
C LYS A 2 1.34 4.21 -15.35
N GLU A 3 2.42 4.81 -15.85
CA GLU A 3 3.78 4.26 -15.71
C GLU A 3 4.38 4.51 -14.32
N ASP A 4 3.80 5.40 -13.52
CA ASP A 4 4.27 5.76 -12.19
C ASP A 4 3.15 5.57 -11.15
N VAL A 5 2.86 4.32 -10.80
CA VAL A 5 1.91 4.03 -9.70
C VAL A 5 2.71 3.89 -8.41
N SER A 6 2.36 4.69 -7.40
CA SER A 6 2.97 4.60 -6.06
C SER A 6 2.32 3.51 -5.20
N LEU A 7 3.05 3.01 -4.19
CA LEU A 7 2.48 2.07 -3.23
C LEU A 7 1.28 2.67 -2.50
N GLN A 8 1.35 3.96 -2.14
CA GLN A 8 0.27 4.67 -1.47
C GLN A 8 -1.02 4.70 -2.31
N GLU A 9 -0.92 5.02 -3.61
CA GLU A 9 -2.06 4.98 -4.52
C GLU A 9 -2.68 3.58 -4.59
N LEU A 10 -1.84 2.54 -4.63
CA LEU A 10 -2.32 1.15 -4.63
C LEU A 10 -3.03 0.77 -3.32
N MET A 11 -2.52 1.21 -2.17
CA MET A 11 -3.16 0.94 -0.88
C MET A 11 -4.52 1.63 -0.72
N ASP A 12 -4.74 2.74 -1.43
CA ASP A 12 -6.01 3.46 -1.46
C ASP A 12 -7.06 2.83 -2.42
N GLU A 13 -6.67 1.84 -3.23
CA GLU A 13 -7.59 1.14 -4.15
C GLU A 13 -8.43 0.09 -3.40
N ASP A 14 -9.76 0.21 -3.49
CA ASP A 14 -10.72 -0.69 -2.82
C ASP A 14 -10.56 -2.17 -3.25
N ASP A 15 -10.12 -2.40 -4.49
CA ASP A 15 -10.03 -3.72 -5.10
C ASP A 15 -8.66 -4.40 -4.93
N ILE A 16 -7.68 -3.75 -4.27
CA ILE A 16 -6.30 -4.28 -4.20
C ILE A 16 -6.21 -5.70 -3.64
N LEU A 17 -7.00 -5.99 -2.60
CA LEU A 17 -7.04 -7.33 -2.00
C LEU A 17 -7.66 -8.36 -2.96
N GLN A 18 -8.64 -7.95 -3.79
CA GLN A 18 -9.24 -8.82 -4.79
C GLN A 18 -8.26 -9.09 -5.94
N GLU A 19 -7.51 -8.09 -6.39
CA GLU A 19 -6.48 -8.24 -7.41
C GLU A 19 -5.33 -9.16 -6.96
N CYS A 20 -4.91 -9.03 -5.69
CA CYS A 20 -3.97 -9.96 -5.06
C CYS A 20 -4.53 -11.39 -5.05
N LYS A 21 -5.80 -11.56 -4.67
CA LYS A 21 -6.48 -12.87 -4.64
C LYS A 21 -6.65 -13.47 -6.04
N ALA A 22 -6.87 -12.63 -7.05
CA ALA A 22 -6.93 -13.00 -8.46
C ALA A 22 -5.56 -13.34 -9.06
N GLN A 23 -4.49 -13.30 -8.26
CA GLN A 23 -3.11 -13.57 -8.68
C GLN A 23 -2.63 -12.62 -9.78
N ASN A 24 -2.98 -11.34 -9.70
CA ASN A 24 -2.47 -10.32 -10.61
C ASN A 24 -0.94 -10.23 -10.47
N ARG A 25 -0.22 -10.89 -11.39
CA ARG A 25 1.25 -11.01 -11.32
C ARG A 25 1.94 -9.66 -11.33
N LYS A 26 1.45 -8.68 -12.08
CA LYS A 26 2.06 -7.33 -12.12
C LYS A 26 1.99 -6.66 -10.74
N LEU A 27 0.84 -6.77 -10.07
CA LEU A 27 0.66 -6.25 -8.72
C LEU A 27 1.53 -7.00 -7.71
N LEU A 28 1.55 -8.33 -7.77
CA LEU A 28 2.38 -9.14 -6.85
C LEU A 28 3.87 -8.85 -7.05
N ASP A 29 4.33 -8.79 -8.31
CA ASP A 29 5.72 -8.49 -8.64
C ASP A 29 6.12 -7.10 -8.13
N PHE A 30 5.23 -6.11 -8.21
CA PHE A 30 5.44 -4.78 -7.63
C PHE A 30 5.48 -4.81 -6.10
N LEU A 31 4.47 -5.40 -5.43
CA LEU A 31 4.40 -5.46 -3.98
C LEU A 31 5.59 -6.24 -3.38
N CYS A 32 6.12 -7.23 -4.09
CA CYS A 32 7.29 -8.00 -3.68
C CYS A 32 8.63 -7.30 -3.93
N GLN A 33 8.67 -6.10 -4.53
CA GLN A 33 9.89 -5.31 -4.61
C GLN A 33 10.35 -4.90 -3.20
N GLN A 34 11.66 -4.87 -2.98
CA GLN A 34 12.23 -4.61 -1.65
C GLN A 34 11.71 -3.31 -1.03
N HIS A 35 11.70 -2.21 -1.79
CA HIS A 35 11.25 -0.91 -1.30
C HIS A 35 9.74 -0.94 -0.92
N CYS A 36 8.90 -1.59 -1.73
CA CYS A 36 7.48 -1.77 -1.40
C CYS A 36 7.30 -2.59 -0.13
N MET A 37 8.04 -3.70 0.02
CA MET A 37 7.96 -4.54 1.22
C MET A 37 8.38 -3.79 2.48
N GLU A 38 9.45 -3.00 2.42
CA GLU A 38 9.92 -2.17 3.54
C GLU A 38 8.87 -1.09 3.91
N GLU A 39 8.26 -0.47 2.90
CA GLU A 39 7.22 0.55 3.09
C GLU A 39 5.92 -0.06 3.63
N LEU A 40 5.47 -1.21 3.14
CA LEU A 40 4.33 -1.96 3.69
C LEU A 40 4.53 -2.30 5.17
N VAL A 41 5.73 -2.79 5.53
CA VAL A 41 6.06 -3.05 6.94
C VAL A 41 6.01 -1.76 7.74
N THR A 42 6.53 -0.66 7.20
CA THR A 42 6.49 0.65 7.85
C THR A 42 5.05 1.09 8.11
N LEU A 43 4.17 1.01 7.10
CA LEU A 43 2.75 1.37 7.22
C LEU A 43 2.00 0.54 8.28
N ILE A 44 2.36 -0.73 8.45
CA ILE A 44 1.72 -1.61 9.45
C ILE A 44 2.28 -1.39 10.86
N THR A 45 3.59 -1.15 10.98
CA THR A 45 4.31 -1.15 12.26
C THR A 45 4.51 0.22 12.86
N HIS A 46 4.48 1.28 12.06
CA HIS A 46 4.66 2.65 12.54
C HIS A 46 3.31 3.26 12.85
N GLU A 47 3.16 3.69 14.11
CA GLU A 47 2.00 4.50 14.48
C GLU A 47 2.04 5.82 13.69
N PRO A 48 0.90 6.24 13.12
CA PRO A 48 0.85 7.50 12.40
C PRO A 48 1.14 8.65 13.38
N PRO A 49 1.83 9.70 12.92
CA PRO A 49 2.29 10.80 13.76
C PRO A 49 1.19 11.36 14.65
N LEU A 50 1.51 11.64 15.92
CA LEU A 50 0.53 12.13 16.90
C LEU A 50 -0.07 13.51 16.53
N ASP A 51 0.61 14.26 15.67
CA ASP A 51 0.19 15.55 15.13
C ASP A 51 -0.71 15.44 13.89
N MET A 52 -0.90 14.24 13.34
CA MET A 52 -1.95 14.01 12.34
C MET A 52 -3.34 13.98 13.00
N ASP A 53 -4.32 14.53 12.27
CA ASP A 53 -5.73 14.49 12.66
C ASP A 53 -6.16 13.04 12.97
N GLU A 54 -6.86 12.81 14.09
CA GLU A 54 -7.27 11.45 14.53
C GLU A 54 -8.07 10.71 13.45
N LYS A 55 -8.86 11.43 12.66
CA LYS A 55 -9.64 10.87 11.53
C LYS A 55 -8.78 10.32 10.39
N ILE A 56 -7.54 10.79 10.29
CA ILE A 56 -6.54 10.34 9.31
C ILE A 56 -5.71 9.21 9.92
N ARG A 57 -5.41 9.29 11.22
CA ARG A 57 -4.63 8.28 11.96
C ARG A 57 -5.29 6.90 12.03
N PHE A 58 -6.62 6.83 11.98
CA PHE A 58 -7.37 5.57 12.13
C PHE A 58 -8.31 5.30 10.95
N LYS A 59 -7.90 5.66 9.74
CA LYS A 59 -8.71 5.49 8.54
C LYS A 59 -8.87 4.01 8.16
#